data_AF-A0A0S8ENI0-F1
#
_entry.id   AF-A0A0S8ENI0-F1
#
_cell.length_a   1.000
_cell.length_b   1.000
_cell.length_c   1.000
_cell.angle_alpha   90.00
_cell.angle_beta   90.00
_cell.angle_gamma   90.00
#
_symmetry.space_group_name_H-M   'P 1'
#
loop_
_entity.id
_entity.type
_entity.pdbx_description
1 polymer ?
#
loop_
_entity_poly.entity_id
_entity_poly.type
_entity_poly.pdbx_seq_one_letter_code
_entity_poly.pdbx_strand_id
1 'polypeptide(L)'
;MSKARIYARNLAANWIGHGANLVVMFFLSPFIVHTLGKTEYGIWSLLTVITGYLGLFDLGIRASTGRHVALYLGKGDGEAVDQTIRTGLGFYTATAGLILAVSLLLGWVFPAAFTSVPESYHLWVKVLLPLMAVDVWI
;
A
#
# COMPACT_ATOMS: atom_id res chain seq x y z
N MET A 1 -33.91 12.71 4.70
CA MET A 1 -33.56 11.32 4.30
C MET A 1 -33.20 10.52 5.54
N SER A 2 -33.66 9.27 5.68
CA SER A 2 -33.29 8.43 6.83
C SER A 2 -31.76 8.15 6.83
N LYS A 3 -31.13 8.24 8.01
CA LYS A 3 -29.69 7.93 8.20
C LYS A 3 -29.32 6.55 7.62
N ALA A 4 -30.23 5.57 7.72
CA ALA A 4 -30.05 4.22 7.18
C ALA A 4 -29.83 4.21 5.65
N ARG A 5 -30.54 5.07 4.91
CA ARG A 5 -30.39 5.18 3.44
C ARG A 5 -29.04 5.76 3.04
N ILE A 6 -28.50 6.69 3.84
CA ILE A 6 -27.18 7.31 3.59
C ILE A 6 -26.08 6.27 3.83
N TYR A 7 -26.15 5.54 4.94
CA TYR A 7 -25.19 4.46 5.22
C TYR A 7 -25.24 3.35 4.19
N ALA A 8 -26.43 2.89 3.79
CA ALA A 8 -26.58 1.85 2.76
C ALA A 8 -26.00 2.29 1.41
N ARG A 9 -26.22 3.56 1.01
CA ARG A 9 -25.65 4.11 -0.23
C ARG A 9 -24.12 4.16 -0.16
N ASN A 10 -23.57 4.66 0.94
CA ASN A 10 -22.11 4.77 1.10
C ASN A 10 -21.47 3.39 1.15
N LEU A 11 -22.08 2.42 1.84
CA LEU A 11 -21.63 1.04 1.86
C LEU A 11 -21.65 0.44 0.45
N ALA A 12 -22.78 0.55 -0.27
CA ALA A 12 -22.90 0.04 -1.63
C ALA A 12 -21.87 0.68 -2.57
N ALA A 13 -21.62 1.99 -2.47
CA ALA A 13 -20.62 2.67 -3.28
C ALA A 13 -19.20 2.12 -3.03
N ASN A 14 -18.80 1.92 -1.77
CA ASN A 14 -17.51 1.34 -1.43
C ASN A 14 -17.39 -0.12 -1.94
N TRP A 15 -18.43 -0.94 -1.75
CA TRP A 15 -18.43 -2.33 -2.21
C TRP A 15 -18.42 -2.46 -3.73
N ILE A 16 -19.12 -1.58 -4.46
CA ILE A 16 -19.06 -1.53 -5.92
C ILE A 16 -17.65 -1.14 -6.36
N GLY A 17 -17.01 -0.18 -5.70
CA GLY A 17 -15.62 0.19 -5.98
C GLY A 17 -14.66 -0.98 -5.78
N HIS A 18 -14.77 -1.70 -4.66
CA HIS A 18 -13.98 -2.90 -4.41
C HIS A 18 -14.26 -4.01 -5.42
N GLY A 19 -15.52 -4.27 -5.75
CA GLY A 19 -15.91 -5.27 -6.74
C GLY A 19 -15.36 -4.95 -8.14
N ALA A 20 -15.43 -3.69 -8.55
CA ALA A 20 -14.87 -3.23 -9.81
C ALA A 20 -13.34 -3.43 -9.84
N ASN A 21 -12.64 -3.12 -8.75
CA ASN A 21 -11.19 -3.35 -8.66
C ASN A 21 -10.84 -4.84 -8.80
N LEU A 22 -11.59 -5.72 -8.12
CA LEU A 22 -11.40 -7.18 -8.25
C LEU A 22 -11.60 -7.68 -9.67
N VAL A 23 -12.66 -7.21 -10.34
CA VAL A 23 -12.94 -7.58 -11.74
C VAL A 23 -11.79 -7.13 -12.64
N VAL A 24 -11.33 -5.88 -12.48
CA VAL A 24 -10.18 -5.35 -13.25
C VAL A 24 -8.93 -6.20 -13.01
N MET A 25 -8.56 -6.47 -11.75
CA MET A 25 -7.38 -7.29 -11.44
C MET A 25 -7.48 -8.70 -11.99
N PHE A 26 -8.67 -9.32 -11.93
CA PHE A 26 -8.89 -10.66 -12.46
C PHE A 26 -8.58 -10.75 -13.95
N PHE A 27 -9.11 -9.82 -14.75
CA PHE A 27 -8.85 -9.77 -16.20
C PHE A 27 -7.46 -9.24 -16.56
N LEU A 28 -6.86 -8.41 -15.71
CA LEU A 28 -5.50 -7.89 -15.93
C LEU A 28 -4.44 -8.95 -15.64
N SER A 29 -4.67 -9.85 -14.68
CA SER A 29 -3.72 -10.90 -14.31
C SER A 29 -3.27 -11.80 -15.49
N PRO A 30 -4.15 -12.36 -16.35
CA PRO A 30 -3.70 -13.14 -17.50
C PRO A 30 -2.96 -12.28 -18.52
N PHE A 31 -3.34 -11.00 -18.70
CA PHE A 31 -2.64 -10.08 -19.59
C PHE A 31 -1.20 -9.86 -19.14
N ILE A 32 -0.99 -9.59 -17.85
CA ILE A 32 0.35 -9.41 -17.26
C ILE A 32 1.19 -10.68 -17.46
N VAL A 33 0.65 -11.86 -17.16
CA VAL A 33 1.38 -13.14 -17.31
C VAL A 33 1.79 -13.40 -18.76
N HIS A 34 0.90 -13.17 -19.73
CA HIS A 34 1.21 -13.40 -21.14
C HIS A 34 2.20 -12.38 -21.70
N THR A 35 2.21 -11.15 -21.18
CA THR A 35 3.07 -10.07 -21.69
C THR A 35 4.47 -10.13 -21.09
N LEU A 36 4.59 -10.40 -19.79
CA LEU A 36 5.87 -10.42 -19.07
C LEU A 36 6.59 -11.76 -19.19
N GLY A 37 5.86 -12.86 -19.38
CA GLY A 37 6.43 -14.20 -19.30
C GLY A 37 6.47 -14.74 -17.86
N LYS A 38 6.76 -16.04 -17.72
CA LYS A 38 6.62 -16.76 -16.44
C LYS A 38 7.63 -16.31 -15.38
N THR A 39 8.86 -16.01 -15.79
CA THR A 39 9.96 -15.67 -14.88
C THR A 39 9.73 -14.29 -14.27
N GLU A 40 9.49 -13.29 -15.11
CA GLU A 40 9.24 -11.90 -14.76
C GLU A 40 7.98 -11.77 -13.91
N TYR A 41 6.92 -12.49 -14.27
CA TYR A 41 5.71 -12.54 -13.46
C TYR A 41 5.97 -13.14 -12.06
N GLY A 42 6.77 -14.20 -11.97
CA GLY A 42 7.16 -14.79 -10.69
C GLY A 42 7.93 -13.81 -9.80
N ILE A 43 8.89 -13.09 -10.38
CA ILE A 43 9.64 -12.04 -9.67
C ILE A 43 8.68 -10.92 -9.23
N TRP A 44 7.86 -10.40 -10.15
CA TRP A 44 6.89 -9.35 -9.84
C TRP A 44 5.93 -9.77 -8.72
N SER A 45 5.40 -10.99 -8.77
CA SER A 45 4.52 -11.53 -7.73
C SER A 45 5.21 -11.61 -6.36
N LEU A 46 6.49 -12.02 -6.32
CA LEU A 46 7.28 -12.03 -5.09
C LEU A 46 7.45 -10.61 -4.53
N LEU A 47 7.81 -9.66 -5.39
CA LEU A 47 7.96 -8.26 -4.99
C LEU A 47 6.65 -7.69 -4.46
N THR A 48 5.53 -7.94 -5.14
CA THR A 48 4.19 -7.50 -4.70
C THR A 48 3.81 -8.06 -3.33
N VAL A 49 4.13 -9.32 -3.05
CA VAL A 49 3.87 -9.92 -1.71
C VAL A 49 4.75 -9.27 -0.64
N ILE A 50 6.04 -9.07 -0.94
CA ILE A 50 6.98 -8.42 -0.01
C ILE A 50 6.53 -6.99 0.30
N THR A 51 6.20 -6.20 -0.73
CA THR A 51 5.74 -4.81 -0.55
C THR A 51 4.37 -4.76 0.12
N GLY A 52 3.49 -5.73 -0.17
CA GLY A 52 2.22 -5.89 0.54
C GLY A 52 2.40 -6.08 2.05
N TYR A 53 3.40 -6.87 2.48
CA TYR A 53 3.72 -7.00 3.90
C TYR A 53 4.29 -5.72 4.51
N LEU A 54 5.00 -4.89 3.74
CA LEU A 54 5.43 -3.56 4.21
C LEU A 54 4.24 -2.65 4.52
N GLY A 55 3.08 -2.86 3.89
CA GLY A 55 1.83 -2.17 4.24
C GLY A 55 1.32 -2.44 5.65
N LEU A 56 1.71 -3.56 6.27
CA LEU A 56 1.34 -3.85 7.66
C LEU A 56 1.97 -2.88 8.66
N PHE A 57 3.05 -2.19 8.28
CA PHE A 57 3.66 -1.14 9.10
C PHE A 57 2.75 0.09 9.29
N ASP A 58 1.59 0.16 8.61
CA ASP A 58 0.58 1.18 8.91
C ASP A 58 0.05 1.06 10.33
N LEU A 59 -0.11 -0.16 10.84
CA LEU A 59 -0.66 -0.40 12.17
C LEU A 59 -1.97 0.36 12.46
N GLY A 60 -2.71 0.75 11.41
CA GLY A 60 -3.96 1.52 11.52
C GLY A 60 -3.79 3.03 11.77
N ILE A 61 -2.59 3.59 11.60
CA ILE A 61 -2.34 5.04 11.73
C ILE A 61 -3.27 5.81 10.79
N ARG A 62 -3.47 5.34 9.56
CA ARG A 62 -4.38 5.96 8.59
C ARG A 62 -5.82 6.07 9.06
N ALA A 63 -6.36 4.97 9.58
CA ALA A 63 -7.72 4.97 10.13
C ALA A 63 -7.82 5.86 11.37
N SER A 64 -6.79 5.85 12.23
CA SER A 64 -6.75 6.68 13.44
C SER A 64 -6.72 8.17 13.12
N THR A 65 -5.83 8.63 12.25
CA THR A 65 -5.73 10.05 11.85
C THR A 65 -7.03 10.53 11.24
N GLY A 66 -7.61 9.78 10.28
CA GLY A 66 -8.89 10.16 9.66
C GLY A 66 -10.04 10.27 10.68
N ARG A 67 -10.13 9.32 11.61
CA ARG A 67 -11.14 9.34 12.69
C ARG A 67 -10.98 10.57 13.60
N HIS A 68 -9.77 10.87 14.04
CA HIS A 68 -9.52 11.98 14.97
C HIS A 68 -9.72 13.34 14.29
N VAL A 69 -9.29 13.50 13.03
CA VAL A 69 -9.57 14.71 12.25
C VAL A 69 -11.08 14.93 12.13
N ALA A 70 -11.85 13.92 11.73
CA ALA A 70 -13.31 14.05 11.62
C ALA A 70 -13.97 14.37 12.98
N LEU A 71 -13.48 13.77 14.07
CA LEU A 71 -13.97 14.03 15.43
C LEU A 71 -13.74 15.48 15.86
N TYR A 72 -12.52 16.00 15.72
CA TYR A 72 -12.17 17.36 16.15
C TYR A 72 -12.78 18.43 15.24
N LEU A 73 -12.88 18.15 13.94
CA LEU A 73 -13.61 19.00 13.00
C LEU A 73 -15.10 19.14 13.40
N GLY A 74 -15.74 18.03 13.79
CA GLY A 74 -17.12 18.05 14.28
C GLY A 74 -17.32 18.80 15.61
N LYS A 75 -16.24 18.99 16.39
CA LYS A 75 -16.24 19.78 17.63
C LYS A 75 -15.90 21.26 17.42
N GLY A 76 -15.52 21.66 16.20
CA GLY A 76 -15.04 23.02 15.92
C GLY A 76 -13.67 23.33 16.52
N ASP A 77 -12.91 22.31 16.92
CA ASP A 77 -11.59 22.44 17.56
C ASP A 77 -10.48 22.37 16.50
N GLY A 78 -10.17 23.52 15.90
CA GLY A 78 -9.17 23.63 14.83
C GLY A 78 -7.74 23.33 15.29
N GLU A 79 -7.42 23.61 16.55
CA GLU A 79 -6.09 23.37 17.10
C GLU A 79 -5.82 21.87 17.24
N ALA A 80 -6.80 21.11 17.74
CA ALA A 80 -6.69 19.66 17.82
C ALA A 80 -6.64 18.99 16.43
N VAL A 81 -7.30 19.58 15.42
CA VAL A 81 -7.17 19.13 14.01
C VAL A 81 -5.73 19.32 13.51
N ASP A 82 -5.14 20.51 13.69
CA ASP A 82 -3.75 20.79 13.29
C ASP A 82 -2.78 19.83 13.97
N GLN A 83 -2.92 19.66 15.28
CA GLN A 83 -2.09 18.74 16.06
C GLN A 83 -2.20 17.30 15.54
N THR A 84 -3.42 16.82 15.27
CA THR A 84 -3.65 15.47 14.74
C THR A 84 -2.97 15.28 13.38
N ILE A 85 -3.08 16.27 12.49
CA ILE A 85 -2.46 16.24 11.17
C ILE A 85 -0.93 16.23 11.29
N ARG A 86 -0.36 17.09 12.13
CA ARG A 86 1.11 17.18 12.32
C ARG A 86 1.68 15.92 12.94
N THR A 87 1.02 15.36 13.95
CA THR A 87 1.40 14.07 14.53
C THR A 87 1.29 12.95 13.49
N GLY A 88 0.19 12.90 12.74
CA GLY A 88 0.01 11.94 11.64
C GLY A 88 1.12 12.03 10.60
N LEU A 89 1.43 13.23 10.11
CA LEU A 89 2.54 13.49 9.18
C LEU A 89 3.89 13.02 9.72
N GLY A 90 4.17 13.26 11.00
CA GLY A 90 5.39 12.77 11.64
C GLY A 90 5.48 11.25 11.64
N PHE A 91 4.40 10.56 12.02
CA PHE A 91 4.33 9.10 11.98
C PHE A 91 4.46 8.54 10.56
N TYR A 92 3.79 9.15 9.58
CA TYR A 92 3.92 8.74 8.17
C TYR A 92 5.32 8.93 7.63
N THR A 93 5.96 10.05 7.94
CA THR A 93 7.33 10.31 7.47
C THR A 93 8.31 9.30 8.09
N ALA A 94 8.17 9.01 9.38
CA ALA A 94 9.00 8.02 10.07
C ALA A 94 8.79 6.60 9.54
N THR A 95 7.53 6.19 9.36
CA THR A 95 7.19 4.86 8.81
C THR A 95 7.57 4.72 7.35
N ALA A 96 7.38 5.75 6.53
CA ALA A 96 7.86 5.76 5.14
C ALA A 96 9.39 5.63 5.06
N GLY A 97 10.13 6.36 5.91
CA GLY A 97 11.59 6.21 6.02
C GLY A 97 12.01 4.80 6.42
N LEU A 98 11.31 4.19 7.39
CA LEU A 98 11.55 2.82 7.83
C LEU A 98 11.29 1.82 6.70
N ILE A 99 10.15 1.94 6.01
CA ILE A 99 9.77 1.07 4.88
C ILE A 99 10.78 1.18 3.75
N LEU A 100 11.22 2.40 3.40
CA LEU A 100 12.26 2.62 2.41
C LEU A 100 13.58 1.96 2.83
N ALA A 101 14.03 2.16 4.07
CA ALA A 101 15.26 1.54 4.56
C ALA A 101 15.18 -0.01 4.54
N VAL A 102 14.07 -0.59 5.01
CA VAL A 102 13.82 -2.03 4.97
C VAL A 102 13.78 -2.54 3.54
N SER A 103 13.13 -1.83 2.62
CA SER A 103 13.04 -2.21 1.20
C SER A 103 14.42 -2.24 0.53
N LEU A 104 15.28 -1.25 0.81
CA LEU A 104 16.66 -1.20 0.30
C LEU A 104 17.50 -2.37 0.84
N LEU A 105 17.36 -2.67 2.13
CA LEU A 105 18.04 -3.81 2.77
C LEU A 105 17.56 -5.13 2.16
N LEU A 106 16.25 -5.31 1.99
CA LEU A 106 15.68 -6.51 1.37
C LEU A 106 16.15 -6.67 -0.07
N GLY A 107 16.23 -5.60 -0.86
CA GLY A 107 16.79 -5.66 -2.22
C GLY A 107 18.25 -6.14 -2.26
N TRP A 108 19.05 -5.79 -1.25
CA TRP A 108 20.43 -6.28 -1.11
C TRP A 108 20.52 -7.74 -0.68
N VAL A 109 19.64 -8.19 0.20
CA VAL A 109 19.59 -9.57 0.72
C VAL A 109 18.90 -10.53 -0.27
N PHE A 110 18.06 -10.01 -1.17
CA PHE A 110 17.23 -10.79 -2.08
C PHE A 110 18.01 -11.83 -2.91
N PRO A 111 19.16 -11.51 -3.54
CA PRO A 111 19.95 -12.50 -4.28
C PRO A 111 20.42 -13.69 -3.43
N ALA A 112 20.70 -13.46 -2.14
CA ALA A 112 21.13 -14.50 -1.22
C ALA A 112 19.96 -15.36 -0.72
N ALA A 113 18.78 -14.77 -0.58
CA ALA A 113 17.57 -15.47 -0.14
C ALA A 113 16.87 -16.24 -1.27
N PHE A 114 16.95 -15.76 -2.51
CA PHE A 114 16.26 -16.32 -3.67
C PHE A 114 17.24 -16.71 -4.80
N THR A 115 17.92 -17.83 -4.62
CA THR A 115 18.92 -18.35 -5.56
C THR A 115 18.33 -18.84 -6.90
N SER A 116 17.01 -19.02 -6.97
CA SER A 116 16.30 -19.41 -8.20
C SER A 116 16.11 -18.27 -9.20
N VAL A 117 16.37 -17.02 -8.80
CA VAL A 117 16.22 -15.84 -9.66
C VAL A 117 17.51 -15.61 -10.47
N PRO A 118 17.45 -15.54 -11.81
CA PRO A 118 18.63 -15.32 -12.64
C PRO A 118 19.34 -14.00 -12.30
N GLU A 119 20.68 -14.00 -12.35
CA GLU A 119 21.52 -12.84 -11.98
C GLU A 119 21.20 -11.58 -12.79
N SER A 120 20.71 -11.73 -14.03
CA SER A 120 20.28 -10.63 -14.89
C SER A 120 19.19 -9.75 -14.27
N TYR A 121 18.39 -10.29 -13.33
CA TYR A 121 17.29 -9.57 -12.69
C TYR A 121 17.64 -9.01 -11.30
N HIS A 122 18.82 -9.30 -10.76
CA HIS A 122 19.19 -8.84 -9.41
C HIS A 122 19.25 -7.32 -9.32
N LEU A 123 19.72 -6.65 -10.39
CA LEU A 123 19.70 -5.19 -10.48
C LEU A 123 18.27 -4.65 -10.49
N TRP A 124 17.39 -5.28 -11.29
CA TRP A 124 15.98 -4.89 -11.37
C TRP A 124 15.28 -5.05 -10.05
N VAL A 125 15.53 -6.13 -9.29
CA VAL A 125 14.94 -6.31 -7.95
C VAL A 125 15.40 -5.23 -6.97
N LYS A 126 16.70 -4.91 -6.95
CA LYS A 126 17.25 -3.84 -6.09
C LYS A 126 16.63 -2.47 -6.34
N VAL A 127 16.20 -2.21 -7.57
CA VAL A 127 15.57 -0.94 -7.97
C VAL A 127 14.05 -0.98 -7.80
N LEU A 128 13.40 -2.06 -8.25
CA LEU A 128 11.95 -2.20 -8.24
C LEU A 128 11.38 -2.33 -6.83
N LEU A 129 12.05 -3.04 -5.92
CA LEU A 129 11.51 -3.28 -4.58
C LEU A 129 11.33 -1.96 -3.78
N PRO A 130 12.33 -1.05 -3.69
CA PRO A 130 12.13 0.27 -3.09
C PRO A 130 11.11 1.14 -3.83
N LEU A 131 11.08 1.10 -5.17
CA LEU A 131 10.09 1.86 -5.96
C LEU A 131 8.66 1.40 -5.66
N MET A 132 8.43 0.09 -5.60
CA MET A 132 7.13 -0.48 -5.23
C MET A 132 6.79 -0.24 -3.76
N ALA A 133 7.79 -0.12 -2.88
CA ALA A 133 7.57 0.22 -1.47
C ALA A 133 7.07 1.65 -1.27
N VAL A 134 7.37 2.58 -2.19
CA VAL A 134 6.82 3.95 -2.19
C VAL A 134 5.31 3.95 -2.43
N ASP A 135 4.81 3.04 -3.27
CA ASP A 135 3.38 2.92 -3.62
C ASP A 135 2.50 2.44 -2.46
N VAL A 136 3.09 1.86 -1.41
CA VAL A 136 2.35 1.26 -0.27
C VAL A 136 1.42 2.26 0.43
N TRP A 137 1.69 3.56 0.29
CA TRP A 137 1.04 4.64 1.02
C TRP A 137 0.49 5.78 0.17
N ILE A 138 0.62 5.68 -1.15
CA ILE A 138 0.07 6.63 -2.13
C ILE A 138 -1.32 6.14 -2.56
#